data_AF-A0A6V7X7M0-F1
#
_entry.id   AF-A0A6V7X7M0-F1
#
_cell.length_a   1.000
_cell.length_b   1.000
_cell.length_c   1.000
_cell.angle_alpha   90.00
_cell.angle_beta   90.00
_cell.angle_gamma   90.00
#
_symmetry.space_group_name_H-M   'P 1'
#
loop_
_entity.id
_entity.type
_entity.pdbx_description
1 polymer ?
#
loop_
_entity_poly.entity_id
_entity_poly.type
_entity_poly.pdbx_seq_one_letter_code
_entity_poly.pdbx_strand_id
1 'polypeptide(L)'
;RIPTESEEVRIVRTLTMKNDTYSIDGKSVTKTEIVNMMESAGFSRSNPYYIVKQGKITELATASDAYRLKLIKEVAGTRVFDEKKEESTKILTETQGKIEKSVTLLGYINERLKKLEEEKEDLKEYQKWDKMKRSIEYTIFDKEITEAKTKLEKLTDQRTKINTEQNKYETLLIEIKMKIQNTEKQIRELDTHYKAKEKRRRP
;
A
#
# COMPACT_ATOMS: atom_id res chain seq x y z
N ARG A 1 -25.50 -10.89 -52.91
CA ARG A 1 -26.06 -9.60 -53.41
C ARG A 1 -25.13 -8.51 -52.91
N ILE A 2 -24.81 -7.51 -53.74
CA ILE A 2 -24.02 -6.36 -53.29
C ILE A 2 -24.86 -5.59 -52.24
N PRO A 3 -24.29 -5.24 -51.07
CA PRO A 3 -25.02 -4.58 -49.98
C PRO A 3 -25.19 -3.07 -50.24
N THR A 4 -25.87 -2.72 -51.32
CA THR A 4 -26.21 -1.34 -51.68
C THR A 4 -27.70 -1.27 -52.01
N GLU A 5 -28.38 -0.21 -51.58
CA GLU A 5 -29.82 0.01 -51.85
C GLU A 5 -30.08 0.47 -53.29
N SER A 6 -29.05 0.90 -54.01
CA SER A 6 -29.11 1.40 -55.38
C SER A 6 -29.29 0.28 -56.41
N GLU A 7 -30.08 0.55 -57.46
CA GLU A 7 -30.30 -0.36 -58.60
C GLU A 7 -29.05 -0.50 -59.47
N GLU A 8 -28.18 0.51 -59.49
CA GLU A 8 -26.87 0.49 -60.14
C GLU A 8 -25.75 0.79 -59.14
N VAL A 9 -24.60 0.12 -59.30
CA VAL A 9 -23.41 0.33 -58.47
C VAL A 9 -22.23 0.65 -59.36
N ARG A 10 -21.58 1.80 -59.15
CA ARG A 10 -20.41 2.23 -59.91
C ARG A 10 -19.13 2.04 -59.09
N ILE A 11 -18.23 1.19 -59.60
CA ILE A 11 -16.94 0.93 -58.97
C ILE A 11 -15.84 1.45 -59.89
N VAL A 12 -14.99 2.35 -59.38
CA VAL A 12 -13.89 2.96 -60.14
C VAL A 12 -12.58 2.74 -59.41
N ARG A 13 -11.60 2.20 -60.13
CA ARG A 13 -10.20 2.16 -59.72
C ARG A 13 -9.40 3.18 -60.52
N THR A 14 -8.72 4.10 -59.85
CA THR A 14 -7.87 5.10 -60.49
C THR A 14 -6.41 4.77 -60.18
N LEU A 15 -5.66 4.37 -61.20
CA LEU A 15 -4.25 4.04 -61.08
C LEU A 15 -3.40 5.19 -61.63
N THR A 16 -2.61 5.79 -60.75
CA THR A 16 -1.60 6.82 -61.07
C THR A 16 -0.22 6.27 -60.76
N MET A 17 0.84 6.84 -61.34
CA MET A 17 2.25 6.45 -61.06
C MET A 17 2.61 6.35 -59.57
N LYS A 18 1.94 7.14 -58.71
CA LYS A 18 2.20 7.18 -57.26
C LYS A 18 1.10 6.53 -56.41
N ASN A 19 -0.14 6.45 -56.91
CA ASN A 19 -1.31 6.16 -56.10
C ASN A 19 -2.23 5.14 -56.80
N ASP A 20 -2.78 4.22 -56.02
CA ASP A 20 -3.84 3.29 -56.43
C ASP A 20 -5.06 3.56 -55.54
N THR A 21 -6.10 4.21 -56.07
CA THR A 21 -7.31 4.58 -55.31
C THR A 21 -8.53 3.87 -55.83
N TYR A 22 -9.46 3.57 -54.90
CA TYR A 22 -10.70 2.84 -55.16
C TYR A 22 -11.89 3.68 -54.71
N SER A 23 -12.97 3.69 -55.49
CA SER A 23 -14.20 4.37 -55.13
C SER A 23 -15.45 3.58 -55.51
N ILE A 24 -16.48 3.70 -54.67
CA ILE A 24 -17.83 3.14 -54.90
C ILE A 24 -18.80 4.32 -54.87
N ASP A 25 -19.55 4.52 -55.95
CA ASP A 25 -20.51 5.61 -56.13
C ASP A 25 -19.94 7.00 -55.77
N GLY A 26 -18.66 7.23 -56.13
CA GLY A 26 -17.94 8.48 -55.87
C GLY A 26 -17.33 8.61 -54.47
N LYS A 27 -17.58 7.66 -53.55
CA LYS A 27 -16.95 7.63 -52.21
C LYS A 27 -15.64 6.84 -52.26
N SER A 28 -14.57 7.44 -51.74
CA SER A 28 -13.27 6.77 -51.60
C SER A 28 -13.37 5.65 -50.56
N VAL A 29 -12.89 4.46 -50.92
CA VAL A 29 -12.91 3.26 -50.08
C VAL A 29 -11.57 2.56 -50.11
N THR A 30 -11.31 1.74 -49.10
CA THR A 30 -10.11 0.93 -49.05
C THR A 30 -10.21 -0.28 -49.98
N LYS A 31 -9.05 -0.80 -50.40
CA LYS A 31 -9.00 -2.04 -51.18
C LYS A 31 -9.67 -3.21 -50.47
N THR A 32 -9.53 -3.30 -49.15
CA THR A 32 -10.10 -4.38 -48.33
C THR A 32 -11.63 -4.36 -48.37
N GLU A 33 -12.24 -3.17 -48.29
CA GLU A 33 -13.69 -3.03 -48.37
C GLU A 33 -14.24 -3.47 -49.74
N ILE A 34 -13.58 -3.09 -50.84
CA ILE A 34 -13.98 -3.56 -52.18
C ILE A 34 -13.88 -5.08 -52.28
N VAL A 35 -12.80 -5.67 -51.76
CA VAL A 35 -12.61 -7.13 -51.80
C VAL A 35 -13.69 -7.83 -50.98
N ASN A 36 -13.98 -7.36 -49.76
CA ASN A 36 -15.00 -7.95 -48.90
C ASN A 36 -16.42 -7.84 -49.51
N MET A 37 -16.71 -6.71 -50.16
CA MET A 37 -17.96 -6.49 -50.89
C MET A 37 -18.10 -7.43 -52.08
N MET A 38 -17.03 -7.62 -52.87
CA MET A 38 -16.99 -8.56 -53.98
C MET A 38 -17.14 -10.01 -53.53
N GLU A 39 -16.47 -10.40 -52.44
CA GLU A 39 -16.63 -11.73 -51.84
C GLU A 39 -18.08 -11.97 -51.39
N SER A 40 -18.71 -10.97 -50.74
CA SER A 40 -20.11 -11.03 -50.33
C SER A 40 -21.10 -11.09 -51.50
N ALA A 41 -20.70 -10.56 -52.66
CA ALA A 41 -21.46 -10.64 -53.91
C ALA A 41 -21.27 -11.97 -54.67
N GLY A 42 -20.34 -12.83 -54.23
CA GLY A 42 -20.01 -14.11 -54.87
C GLY A 42 -18.81 -14.05 -55.81
N PHE A 43 -18.23 -12.87 -56.02
CA PHE A 43 -16.98 -12.68 -56.75
C PHE A 43 -15.79 -12.90 -55.81
N SER A 44 -15.60 -14.16 -55.41
CA SER A 44 -14.46 -14.52 -54.58
C SER A 44 -13.16 -14.41 -55.36
N ARG A 45 -12.13 -13.79 -54.74
CA ARG A 45 -10.75 -13.82 -55.23
C ARG A 45 -10.21 -15.26 -55.34
N SER A 46 -10.85 -16.17 -54.62
CA SER A 46 -10.53 -17.59 -54.53
C SER A 46 -11.29 -18.44 -55.57
N ASN A 47 -12.18 -17.86 -56.37
CA ASN A 47 -12.78 -18.56 -57.51
C ASN A 47 -12.25 -17.95 -58.83
N PRO A 48 -11.12 -18.45 -59.37
CA PRO A 48 -10.46 -17.85 -60.53
C PRO A 48 -11.21 -18.05 -61.86
N TYR A 49 -12.29 -18.85 -61.89
CA TYR A 49 -12.92 -19.27 -63.14
C TYR A 49 -13.94 -18.31 -63.73
N TYR A 50 -14.18 -17.16 -63.12
CA TYR A 50 -14.92 -16.08 -63.78
C TYR A 50 -14.14 -15.49 -64.98
N ILE A 51 -12.82 -15.69 -65.03
CA ILE A 51 -11.94 -15.13 -66.08
C ILE A 51 -11.00 -16.23 -66.59
N VAL A 52 -11.15 -16.62 -67.85
CA VAL A 52 -10.25 -17.59 -68.50
C VAL A 52 -9.12 -16.83 -69.22
N LYS A 53 -7.91 -16.93 -68.67
CA LYS A 53 -6.69 -16.40 -69.32
C LYS A 53 -6.15 -17.39 -70.35
N GLN A 54 -5.40 -16.89 -71.33
CA GLN A 54 -4.71 -17.73 -72.31
C GLN A 54 -3.79 -18.73 -71.59
N GLY A 55 -3.86 -20.02 -71.97
CA GLY A 55 -3.09 -21.10 -71.35
C GLY A 55 -3.70 -21.72 -70.08
N LYS A 56 -4.81 -21.17 -69.54
CA LYS A 56 -5.41 -21.71 -68.31
C LYS A 56 -6.06 -23.08 -68.49
N ILE A 57 -6.59 -23.37 -69.68
CA ILE A 57 -7.21 -24.67 -70.02
C ILE A 57 -6.15 -25.78 -70.01
N THR A 58 -5.00 -25.52 -70.63
CA THR A 58 -3.87 -26.45 -70.66
C THR A 58 -3.30 -26.70 -69.26
N GLU A 59 -3.20 -25.66 -68.42
CA GLU A 59 -2.78 -25.80 -67.02
C GLU A 59 -3.73 -26.70 -66.21
N LEU A 60 -5.05 -26.57 -66.42
CA LEU A 60 -6.04 -27.42 -65.74
C LEU A 60 -6.00 -28.87 -66.24
N ALA A 61 -5.76 -29.06 -67.53
CA ALA A 61 -5.66 -30.37 -68.16
C ALA A 61 -4.43 -31.15 -67.64
N THR A 62 -3.30 -30.47 -67.43
CA THR A 62 -2.04 -31.08 -66.94
C THR A 62 -1.82 -30.95 -65.43
N ALA A 63 -2.74 -30.32 -64.70
CA ALA A 63 -2.64 -30.14 -63.25
C ALA A 63 -2.59 -31.48 -62.49
N SER A 64 -1.82 -31.50 -61.39
CA SER A 64 -1.80 -32.61 -60.44
C SER A 64 -3.11 -32.71 -59.65
N ASP A 65 -3.41 -33.90 -59.15
CA ASP A 65 -4.65 -34.14 -58.39
C ASP A 65 -4.72 -33.31 -57.09
N ALA A 66 -3.58 -33.03 -56.47
CA ALA A 66 -3.51 -32.13 -55.31
C ALA A 66 -3.94 -30.69 -55.68
N TYR A 67 -3.54 -30.20 -56.85
CA TYR A 67 -3.95 -28.88 -57.34
C TYR A 67 -5.45 -28.87 -57.69
N ARG A 68 -5.95 -29.92 -58.35
CA ARG A 68 -7.39 -30.08 -58.65
C ARG A 68 -8.24 -30.15 -57.37
N LEU A 69 -7.78 -30.87 -56.34
CA LEU A 69 -8.46 -30.93 -55.06
C LEU A 69 -8.49 -29.58 -54.36
N LYS A 70 -7.34 -28.88 -54.32
CA LYS A 70 -7.26 -27.52 -53.76
C LYS A 70 -8.25 -26.60 -54.45
N LEU A 71 -8.34 -26.71 -55.77
CA LEU A 71 -9.27 -25.95 -56.58
C LEU A 71 -10.74 -26.24 -56.27
N ILE A 72 -11.11 -27.51 -56.15
CA ILE A 72 -12.47 -27.92 -55.78
C ILE A 72 -12.83 -27.37 -54.40
N LYS A 73 -11.92 -27.41 -53.43
CA LYS A 73 -12.10 -26.81 -52.10
C LYS A 73 -12.29 -25.29 -52.16
N GLU A 74 -11.57 -24.64 -53.08
CA GLU A 74 -11.67 -23.20 -53.31
C GLU A 74 -13.05 -22.81 -53.87
N VAL A 75 -13.52 -23.56 -54.87
CA VAL A 75 -14.86 -23.38 -55.49
C VAL A 75 -15.98 -23.72 -54.50
N ALA A 76 -15.79 -24.74 -53.66
CA ALA A 76 -16.72 -25.10 -52.59
C ALA A 76 -16.77 -24.06 -51.45
N GLY A 77 -15.90 -23.04 -51.48
CA GLY A 77 -15.89 -21.96 -50.48
C GLY A 77 -15.42 -22.41 -49.09
N THR A 78 -14.87 -23.62 -48.94
CA THR A 78 -14.49 -24.18 -47.63
C THR A 78 -13.23 -23.53 -47.06
N ARG A 79 -12.44 -22.83 -47.90
CA ARG A 79 -11.20 -22.15 -47.50
C ARG A 79 -11.40 -21.15 -46.36
N VAL A 80 -12.46 -20.34 -46.43
CA VAL A 80 -12.74 -19.31 -45.41
C VAL A 80 -13.11 -19.96 -44.07
N PHE A 81 -13.82 -21.08 -44.12
CA PHE A 81 -14.16 -21.85 -42.91
C PHE A 81 -12.90 -22.47 -42.27
N ASP A 82 -12.03 -23.07 -43.08
CA ASP A 82 -10.78 -23.67 -42.60
C ASP A 82 -9.84 -22.61 -41.98
N GLU A 83 -9.72 -21.44 -42.61
CA GLU A 83 -8.93 -20.31 -42.08
C GLU A 83 -9.49 -19.78 -40.76
N LYS A 84 -10.80 -19.55 -40.67
CA LYS A 84 -11.46 -19.11 -39.42
C LYS A 84 -11.34 -20.15 -38.32
N LYS A 85 -11.40 -21.44 -38.66
CA LYS A 85 -11.22 -22.53 -37.71
C LYS A 85 -9.81 -22.52 -37.16
N GLU A 86 -8.79 -22.39 -38.01
CA GLU A 86 -7.39 -22.32 -37.57
C GLU A 86 -7.14 -21.10 -36.66
N GLU A 87 -7.64 -19.93 -37.05
CA GLU A 87 -7.56 -18.71 -36.23
C GLU A 87 -8.25 -18.90 -34.87
N SER A 88 -9.46 -19.46 -34.86
CA SER A 88 -10.20 -19.74 -33.63
C SER A 88 -9.45 -20.72 -32.72
N THR A 89 -8.82 -21.75 -33.29
CA THR A 89 -8.01 -22.69 -32.51
C THR A 89 -6.78 -22.02 -31.90
N LYS A 90 -6.13 -21.10 -32.61
CA LYS A 90 -5.02 -20.31 -32.05
C LYS A 90 -5.48 -19.45 -30.87
N ILE A 91 -6.59 -18.72 -31.02
CA ILE A 91 -7.16 -17.91 -29.94
C ILE A 91 -7.52 -18.76 -28.71
N LEU A 92 -8.09 -19.96 -28.92
CA LEU A 92 -8.39 -20.89 -27.83
C LEU A 92 -7.12 -21.30 -27.08
N THR A 93 -6.05 -21.67 -27.79
CA THR A 93 -4.78 -22.06 -27.15
C THR A 93 -4.14 -20.91 -26.37
N GLU A 94 -4.15 -19.69 -26.91
CA GLU A 94 -3.66 -18.51 -26.21
C GLU A 94 -4.49 -18.19 -24.96
N THR A 95 -5.82 -18.32 -25.06
CA THR A 95 -6.74 -18.07 -23.94
C THR A 95 -6.53 -19.11 -22.84
N GLN A 96 -6.34 -20.38 -23.20
CA GLN A 96 -6.02 -21.44 -22.25
C GLN A 96 -4.72 -21.13 -21.49
N GLY A 97 -3.68 -20.69 -22.19
CA GLY A 97 -2.42 -20.27 -21.55
C GLY A 97 -2.58 -19.07 -20.63
N LYS A 98 -3.51 -18.14 -20.91
CA LYS A 98 -3.84 -17.03 -20.00
C LYS A 98 -4.55 -17.54 -18.75
N ILE A 99 -5.49 -18.48 -18.89
CA ILE A 99 -6.21 -19.09 -17.76
C ILE A 99 -5.23 -19.78 -16.80
N GLU A 100 -4.29 -20.57 -17.32
CA GLU A 100 -3.29 -21.28 -16.51
C GLU A 100 -2.40 -20.31 -15.70
N LYS A 101 -2.01 -19.19 -16.30
CA LYS A 101 -1.29 -18.12 -15.60
C LYS A 101 -2.13 -17.49 -14.50
N SER A 102 -3.41 -17.22 -14.77
CA SER A 102 -4.34 -16.69 -13.77
C SER A 102 -4.53 -17.65 -12.60
N VAL A 103 -4.69 -18.95 -12.86
CA VAL A 103 -4.81 -19.97 -11.81
C VAL A 103 -3.55 -20.03 -10.95
N THR A 104 -2.37 -20.00 -11.58
CA THR A 104 -1.09 -19.96 -10.84
C THR A 104 -0.99 -18.72 -9.94
N LEU A 105 -1.36 -17.54 -10.46
CA LEU A 105 -1.36 -16.30 -9.69
C LEU A 105 -2.35 -16.34 -8.51
N LEU A 106 -3.55 -16.89 -8.72
CA LEU A 106 -4.53 -17.09 -7.66
C LEU A 106 -3.99 -18.04 -6.57
N GLY A 107 -3.26 -19.09 -6.95
CA GLY A 107 -2.57 -19.97 -6.01
C GLY A 107 -1.58 -19.21 -5.11
N TYR A 108 -0.75 -18.35 -5.71
CA TYR A 108 0.19 -17.50 -4.97
C TYR A 108 -0.51 -16.52 -4.02
N ILE A 109 -1.59 -15.88 -4.47
CA ILE A 109 -2.38 -14.96 -3.64
C ILE A 109 -2.98 -15.69 -2.44
N ASN A 110 -3.52 -16.89 -2.65
CA ASN A 110 -4.08 -17.69 -1.56
C ASN A 110 -3.03 -18.10 -0.53
N GLU A 111 -1.83 -18.50 -0.97
CA GLU A 111 -0.72 -18.79 -0.06
C GLU A 111 -0.31 -17.55 0.74
N ARG A 112 -0.24 -16.39 0.07
CA ARG A 112 0.09 -15.12 0.73
C ARG A 112 -0.97 -14.71 1.74
N LEU A 113 -2.25 -14.89 1.42
CA LEU A 113 -3.36 -14.64 2.34
C LEU A 113 -3.27 -15.54 3.58
N LYS A 114 -2.95 -16.82 3.40
CA LYS A 114 -2.78 -17.74 4.53
C LYS A 114 -1.66 -17.28 5.47
N LYS A 115 -0.50 -16.91 4.93
CA LYS A 115 0.62 -16.36 5.73
C LYS A 115 0.22 -15.08 6.46
N LEU A 116 -0.55 -14.20 5.81
CA LEU A 116 -1.03 -12.97 6.42
C LEU A 116 -1.99 -13.23 7.59
N GLU A 117 -2.83 -14.26 7.48
CA GLU A 117 -3.73 -14.66 8.57
C GLU A 117 -2.93 -15.20 9.77
N GLU A 118 -1.87 -15.99 9.52
CA GLU A 118 -0.93 -16.45 10.56
C GLU A 118 -0.23 -15.25 11.24
N GLU A 119 0.36 -14.34 10.47
CA GLU A 119 1.01 -13.12 10.98
C GLU A 119 0.05 -12.24 11.82
N LYS A 120 -1.24 -12.19 11.44
CA LYS A 120 -2.27 -11.46 12.17
C LYS A 120 -2.60 -12.09 13.51
N GLU A 121 -2.68 -13.43 13.58
CA GLU A 121 -2.90 -14.11 14.86
C GLU A 121 -1.69 -13.95 15.79
N ASP A 122 -0.46 -14.06 15.27
CA ASP A 122 0.76 -13.78 16.03
C ASP A 122 0.76 -12.34 16.60
N LEU A 123 0.35 -11.36 15.78
CA LEU A 123 0.26 -9.97 16.22
C LEU A 123 -0.78 -9.78 17.33
N LYS A 124 -1.92 -10.47 17.26
CA LYS A 124 -2.93 -10.43 18.33
C LYS A 124 -2.39 -11.01 19.63
N GLU A 125 -1.69 -12.14 19.57
CA GLU A 125 -1.06 -12.72 20.76
C GLU A 125 -0.02 -11.75 21.34
N TYR A 126 0.83 -11.18 20.48
CA TYR A 126 1.80 -10.17 20.90
C TYR A 126 1.12 -9.00 21.61
N GLN A 127 0.05 -8.43 21.05
CA GLN A 127 -0.68 -7.30 21.66
C GLN A 127 -1.29 -7.67 23.01
N LYS A 128 -1.80 -8.91 23.15
CA LYS A 128 -2.31 -9.41 24.44
C LYS A 128 -1.21 -9.45 25.49
N TRP A 129 -0.05 -10.01 25.14
CA TRP A 129 1.09 -10.09 26.05
C TRP A 129 1.71 -8.73 26.35
N ASP A 130 1.81 -7.84 25.37
CA ASP A 130 2.28 -6.46 25.57
C ASP A 130 1.37 -5.69 26.54
N LYS A 131 0.05 -5.82 26.39
CA LYS A 131 -0.90 -5.20 27.32
C LYS A 131 -0.73 -5.73 28.75
N MET A 132 -0.52 -7.04 28.91
CA MET A 132 -0.29 -7.66 30.21
C MET A 132 1.06 -7.24 30.81
N LYS A 133 2.11 -7.15 29.99
CA LYS A 133 3.42 -6.65 30.40
C LYS A 133 3.29 -5.22 30.92
N ARG A 134 2.63 -4.33 30.16
CA ARG A 134 2.44 -2.92 30.53
C ARG A 134 1.63 -2.76 31.82
N SER A 135 0.62 -3.59 32.06
CA SER A 135 -0.15 -3.52 33.32
C SER A 135 0.68 -3.95 34.52
N ILE A 136 1.54 -4.97 34.35
CA ILE A 136 2.46 -5.42 35.39
C ILE A 136 3.52 -4.35 35.66
N GLU A 137 4.15 -3.79 34.62
CA GLU A 137 5.12 -2.70 34.74
C GLU A 137 4.54 -1.50 35.47
N TYR A 138 3.32 -1.09 35.11
CA TYR A 138 2.63 0.00 35.81
C TYR A 138 2.42 -0.32 37.30
N THR A 139 2.03 -1.55 37.62
CA THR A 139 1.82 -2.00 39.01
C THR A 139 3.12 -2.00 39.81
N ILE A 140 4.24 -2.37 39.18
CA ILE A 140 5.58 -2.32 39.80
C ILE A 140 5.96 -0.88 40.08
N PHE A 141 5.87 0.01 39.09
CA PHE A 141 6.22 1.42 39.26
C PHE A 141 5.32 2.12 40.30
N ASP A 142 4.03 1.82 40.34
CA ASP A 142 3.12 2.39 41.34
C ASP A 142 3.51 1.96 42.77
N LYS A 143 3.88 0.70 42.95
CA LYS A 143 4.42 0.21 44.23
C LYS A 143 5.72 0.91 44.61
N GLU A 144 6.67 1.01 43.69
CA GLU A 144 7.95 1.69 43.93
C GLU A 144 7.75 3.17 44.30
N ILE A 145 6.87 3.88 43.60
CA ILE A 145 6.51 5.27 43.91
C ILE A 145 5.87 5.38 45.29
N THR A 146 4.95 4.47 45.63
CA THR A 146 4.27 4.46 46.93
C THR A 146 5.25 4.18 48.07
N GLU A 147 6.17 3.22 47.88
CA GLU A 147 7.25 2.95 48.84
C GLU A 147 8.19 4.14 49.00
N ALA A 148 8.56 4.81 47.90
CA ALA A 148 9.40 6.00 47.95
C ALA A 148 8.69 7.16 48.68
N LYS A 149 7.40 7.37 48.42
CA LYS A 149 6.58 8.38 49.11
C LYS A 149 6.45 8.11 50.60
N THR A 150 6.16 6.88 51.00
CA THR A 150 6.06 6.51 52.42
C THR A 150 7.40 6.64 53.15
N LYS A 151 8.53 6.32 52.49
CA LYS A 151 9.87 6.57 53.02
C LYS A 151 10.13 8.07 53.17
N LEU A 152 9.77 8.87 52.17
CA LEU A 152 9.91 10.33 52.21
C LEU A 152 9.09 10.93 53.35
N GLU A 153 7.84 10.50 53.53
CA GLU A 153 6.95 10.96 54.60
C GLU A 153 7.53 10.68 55.99
N LYS A 154 8.05 9.46 56.20
CA LYS A 154 8.75 9.10 57.44
C LYS A 154 9.98 9.98 57.71
N LEU A 155 10.78 10.27 56.68
CA LEU A 155 11.94 11.15 56.81
C LEU A 155 11.53 12.59 57.07
N THR A 156 10.44 13.08 56.46
CA THR A 156 9.91 14.42 56.75
C THR A 156 9.38 14.51 58.18
N ASP A 157 8.70 13.49 58.69
CA ASP A 157 8.23 13.44 60.07
C ASP A 157 9.38 13.40 61.09
N GLN A 158 10.45 12.66 60.78
CA GLN A 158 11.66 12.68 61.60
C GLN A 158 12.32 14.06 61.58
N ARG A 159 12.41 14.68 60.40
CA ARG A 159 12.97 16.03 60.25
C ARG A 159 12.16 17.08 61.00
N THR A 160 10.82 17.02 60.96
CA THR A 160 9.97 17.97 61.69
C THR A 160 10.12 17.79 63.20
N LYS A 161 10.16 16.54 63.71
CA LYS A 161 10.44 16.26 65.12
C LYS A 161 11.77 16.85 65.58
N ILE A 162 12.86 16.54 64.86
CA ILE A 162 14.20 17.09 65.15
C ILE A 162 14.17 18.63 65.13
N ASN A 163 13.52 19.23 64.14
CA ASN A 163 13.42 20.69 64.04
C ASN A 163 12.64 21.30 65.21
N THR A 164 11.56 20.64 65.67
CA THR A 164 10.82 21.10 66.86
C THR A 164 11.64 20.99 68.14
N GLU A 165 12.44 19.93 68.29
CA GLU A 165 13.36 19.79 69.43
C GLU A 165 14.46 20.84 69.37
N GLN A 166 15.06 21.06 68.19
CA GLN A 166 16.05 22.10 67.99
C GLN A 166 15.50 23.48 68.35
N ASN A 167 14.30 23.84 67.90
CA ASN A 167 13.64 25.10 68.26
C ASN A 167 13.43 25.23 69.78
N LYS A 168 13.06 24.14 70.47
CA LYS A 168 12.96 24.14 71.95
C LYS A 168 14.32 24.41 72.59
N TYR A 169 15.38 23.74 72.14
CA TYR A 169 16.73 23.99 72.64
C TYR A 169 17.20 25.41 72.35
N GLU A 170 16.90 25.97 71.19
CA GLU A 170 17.20 27.37 70.85
C GLU A 170 16.48 28.35 71.78
N THR A 171 15.18 28.15 72.05
CA THR A 171 14.44 28.99 73.01
C THR A 171 15.01 28.91 74.42
N LEU A 172 15.34 27.69 74.90
CA LEU A 172 15.95 27.50 76.21
C LEU A 172 17.34 28.17 76.30
N LEU A 173 18.12 28.09 75.23
CA LEU A 173 19.44 28.71 75.15
C LEU A 173 19.34 30.24 75.18
N ILE A 174 18.33 30.83 74.54
CA ILE A 174 18.01 32.26 74.64
C ILE A 174 17.62 32.62 76.08
N GLU A 175 16.74 31.85 76.72
CA GLU A 175 16.34 32.10 78.12
C GLU A 175 17.52 32.04 79.08
N ILE A 176 18.39 31.02 78.94
CA ILE A 176 19.60 30.89 79.75
C ILE A 176 20.53 32.08 79.51
N LYS A 177 20.74 32.50 78.27
CA LYS A 177 21.53 33.70 77.96
C LYS A 177 20.96 34.96 78.61
N MET A 178 19.64 35.15 78.60
CA MET A 178 19.00 36.28 79.29
C MET A 178 19.20 36.21 80.81
N LYS A 179 19.06 35.01 81.41
CA LYS A 179 19.31 34.81 82.84
C LYS A 179 20.77 35.14 83.20
N ILE A 180 21.74 34.66 82.41
CA ILE A 180 23.15 34.98 82.61
C ILE A 180 23.38 36.49 82.55
N GLN A 181 22.87 37.17 81.51
CA GLN A 181 22.99 38.63 81.39
C GLN A 181 22.37 39.37 82.58
N ASN A 182 21.23 38.90 83.09
CA ASN A 182 20.59 39.51 84.26
C ASN A 182 21.41 39.29 85.54
N THR A 183 21.91 38.08 85.76
CA THR A 183 22.80 37.76 86.88
C THR A 183 24.10 38.57 86.80
N GLU A 184 24.68 38.73 85.61
CA GLU A 184 25.86 39.60 85.40
C GLU A 184 25.56 41.07 85.71
N LYS A 185 24.36 41.58 85.35
CA LYS A 185 23.92 42.93 85.77
C LYS A 185 23.83 43.03 87.28
N GLN A 186 23.20 42.06 87.95
CA GLN A 186 23.12 42.01 89.41
C GLN A 186 24.50 41.96 90.08
N ILE A 187 25.44 41.18 89.53
CA ILE A 187 26.84 41.14 90.01
C ILE A 187 27.51 42.51 89.84
N ARG A 188 27.34 43.18 88.69
CA ARG A 188 27.87 44.53 88.47
C ARG A 188 27.28 45.55 89.44
N GLU A 189 25.97 45.50 89.67
CA GLU A 189 25.29 46.35 90.64
C GLU A 189 25.83 46.12 92.06
N LEU A 190 25.94 44.86 92.48
CA LEU A 190 26.54 44.48 93.77
C LEU A 190 28.00 44.94 93.90
N ASP A 191 28.81 44.81 92.85
CA ASP A 191 30.21 45.27 92.84
C ASP A 191 30.31 46.81 92.93
N THR A 192 29.45 47.55 92.22
CA THR A 192 29.37 49.01 92.38
C THR A 192 28.92 49.41 93.79
N HIS A 193 27.97 48.66 94.37
CA HIS A 193 27.47 48.90 95.72
C HIS A 193 28.52 48.57 96.79
N TYR A 194 29.34 47.54 96.55
CA TYR A 194 30.49 47.17 97.37
C TYR A 194 31.58 48.26 97.30
N LYS A 195 31.99 48.67 96.10
CA LYS A 195 32.95 49.78 95.89
C LYS A 195 32.48 51.11 96.48
N ALA A 196 31.18 51.40 96.44
CA ALA A 196 30.59 52.59 97.08
C ALA A 196 30.65 52.51 98.61
N LYS A 197 30.39 51.33 99.21
CA LYS A 197 30.60 51.09 100.65
C LYS A 197 32.08 51.16 101.04
N GLU A 198 32.97 50.69 100.18
CA GLU A 198 34.42 50.72 100.41
C GLU A 198 34.98 52.16 100.35
N LYS A 199 34.48 53.00 99.42
CA LYS A 199 34.77 54.45 99.39
C LYS A 199 34.22 55.21 100.60
N ARG A 200 33.08 54.81 101.16
CA ARG A 200 32.55 55.40 102.42
C ARG A 200 33.32 54.94 103.67
N ARG A 201 34.18 53.93 103.56
CA ARG A 201 34.98 53.36 104.65
C ARG A 201 36.45 53.82 104.66
N ARG A 202 36.89 54.57 103.66
CA ARG A 202 38.21 55.23 103.71
C ARG A 202 38.02 56.65 104.25
N PRO A 203 38.70 57.03 105.35
CA PRO A 203 38.68 58.39 105.90
C PRO A 203 39.32 59.42 104.96
#